data_AF-A0A3N5IUN4-F1
#
_entry.id   AF-A0A3N5IUN4-F1
#
_cell.length_a   1.000
_cell.length_b   1.000
_cell.length_c   1.000
_cell.angle_alpha   90.00
_cell.angle_beta   90.00
_cell.angle_gamma   90.00
#
_symmetry.space_group_name_H-M   'P 1'
#
loop_
_entity.id
_entity.type
_entity.pdbx_description
1 polymer ?
#
loop_
_entity_poly.entity_id
_entity_poly.type
_entity_poly.pdbx_seq_one_letter_code
_entity_poly.pdbx_strand_id
1 'polypeptide(L)'
;KMPDLRYTVRSLYYDSPKLDFYWEKIDGVKVRRKLRIRSYNSLKPDSVAFLEIKRRYGTAVVKERAKYSFDEISRLMSSPANIWLTYDQSMDGSLVLGKWVDNILRWNLEPAVVIAYEREAYVGRHDDDNNVRFTIDMDVRARITESVNELFATDNEIPLTGNLYILELKYNNFMPKWMRALVQEFGLQQRSISKYCMGIHEGILSN
;
A
#
# COMPACT_ATOMS: atom_id res chain seq x y z
N LYS A 1 -7.23 -28.50 -11.58
CA LYS A 1 -6.73 -27.11 -11.73
C LYS A 1 -7.18 -26.33 -10.50
N MET A 2 -6.25 -25.87 -9.66
CA MET A 2 -6.62 -24.94 -8.59
C MET A 2 -7.14 -23.64 -9.24
N PRO A 3 -8.21 -23.02 -8.72
CA PRO A 3 -8.60 -21.68 -9.18
C PRO A 3 -7.43 -20.74 -8.92
N ASP A 4 -7.14 -19.87 -9.88
CA ASP A 4 -6.09 -18.86 -9.71
C ASP A 4 -6.58 -17.86 -8.65
N LEU A 5 -6.24 -18.09 -7.39
CA LEU A 5 -6.61 -17.25 -6.23
C LEU A 5 -5.82 -15.93 -6.19
N ARG A 6 -5.09 -15.63 -7.27
CA ARG A 6 -4.25 -14.45 -7.41
C ARG A 6 -5.08 -13.26 -7.84
N TYR A 7 -4.68 -12.12 -7.31
CA TYR A 7 -5.16 -10.82 -7.76
C TYR A 7 -4.02 -9.83 -7.71
N THR A 8 -4.04 -8.85 -8.61
CA THR A 8 -3.04 -7.80 -8.59
C THR A 8 -3.45 -6.73 -7.60
N VAL A 9 -2.51 -6.32 -6.75
CA VAL A 9 -2.66 -5.13 -5.92
C VAL A 9 -1.91 -3.99 -6.57
N ARG A 10 -2.55 -2.83 -6.70
CA ARG A 10 -1.94 -1.58 -7.14
C ARG A 10 -2.03 -0.56 -6.04
N SER A 11 -0.93 0.11 -5.72
CA SER A 11 -0.88 1.10 -4.64
C SER A 11 -0.02 2.28 -5.06
N LEU A 12 -0.66 3.41 -5.36
CA LEU A 12 0.00 4.68 -5.57
C LEU A 12 0.31 5.31 -4.22
N TYR A 13 1.59 5.43 -3.89
CA TYR A 13 2.06 6.10 -2.69
C TYR A 13 2.25 7.59 -2.95
N TYR A 14 2.01 8.35 -1.89
CA TYR A 14 2.23 9.78 -1.85
C TYR A 14 3.42 10.08 -0.94
N ASP A 15 4.26 11.03 -1.34
CA ASP A 15 5.32 11.62 -0.52
C ASP A 15 5.49 13.09 -0.91
N SER A 16 6.28 13.83 -0.14
CA SER A 16 6.74 15.17 -0.51
C SER A 16 7.75 15.10 -1.67
N PRO A 17 7.99 16.21 -2.40
CA PRO A 17 9.03 16.28 -3.43
C PRO A 17 10.44 15.95 -2.92
N LYS A 18 10.69 16.10 -1.60
CA LYS A 18 11.96 15.77 -0.95
C LYS A 18 12.04 14.34 -0.42
N LEU A 19 10.97 13.56 -0.61
CA LEU A 19 10.84 12.17 -0.15
C LEU A 19 10.96 12.04 1.37
N ASP A 20 10.35 12.96 2.11
CA ASP A 20 10.37 12.98 3.58
C ASP A 20 9.93 11.63 4.18
N PHE A 21 8.85 10.98 3.69
CA PHE A 21 8.39 9.69 4.23
C PHE A 21 9.29 8.52 3.86
N TYR A 22 10.00 8.59 2.74
CA TYR A 22 11.10 7.68 2.43
C TYR A 22 12.21 7.79 3.47
N TRP A 23 12.77 8.99 3.66
CA TRP A 23 13.89 9.22 4.57
C TRP A 23 13.52 8.91 6.02
N GLU A 24 12.32 9.29 6.48
CA GLU A 24 11.80 8.88 7.80
C GLU A 24 11.86 7.36 8.03
N LYS A 25 11.59 6.56 6.98
CA LYS A 25 11.62 5.10 7.08
C LYS A 25 13.05 4.56 7.03
N ILE A 26 13.94 5.15 6.23
CA ILE A 26 15.36 4.76 6.15
C ILE A 26 16.07 5.08 7.47
N ASP A 27 15.85 6.28 8.01
CA ASP A 27 16.47 6.77 9.25
C ASP A 27 15.84 6.19 10.52
N GLY A 28 14.81 5.35 10.36
CA GLY A 28 14.19 4.65 11.48
C GLY A 28 13.34 5.52 12.40
N VAL A 29 12.90 6.69 11.94
CA VAL A 29 12.07 7.64 12.71
C VAL A 29 10.86 6.92 13.31
N LYS A 30 10.68 7.05 14.64
CA LYS A 30 9.68 6.28 15.40
C LYS A 30 8.24 6.70 15.09
N VAL A 31 8.03 7.98 14.81
CA VAL A 31 6.74 8.55 14.43
C VAL A 31 6.80 8.87 12.94
N ARG A 32 6.06 8.12 12.14
CA ARG A 32 6.08 8.27 10.68
C ARG A 32 4.76 7.85 10.07
N ARG A 33 4.48 8.32 8.86
CA ARG A 33 3.23 8.02 8.16
C ARG A 33 3.46 7.59 6.72
N LYS A 34 2.44 6.98 6.12
CA LYS A 34 2.37 6.65 4.70
C LYS A 34 0.96 6.86 4.21
N LEU A 35 0.83 7.54 3.08
CA LEU A 35 -0.43 7.71 2.38
C LEU A 35 -0.37 6.92 1.07
N ARG A 36 -1.47 6.25 0.74
CA ARG A 36 -1.60 5.60 -0.56
C ARG A 36 -3.04 5.48 -1.02
N ILE A 37 -3.20 5.50 -2.34
CA ILE A 37 -4.41 5.11 -3.02
C ILE A 37 -4.20 3.67 -3.48
N ARG A 38 -5.08 2.77 -3.04
CA ARG A 38 -4.99 1.35 -3.37
C ARG A 38 -6.18 0.91 -4.21
N SER A 39 -5.89 0.19 -5.30
CA SER A 39 -6.87 -0.49 -6.13
C SER A 39 -6.41 -1.92 -6.43
N TYR A 40 -7.20 -2.66 -7.19
CA TYR A 40 -6.99 -4.06 -7.53
C TYR A 40 -7.19 -4.29 -9.02
N ASN A 41 -6.45 -5.26 -9.57
CA ASN A 41 -6.57 -5.72 -10.95
C ASN A 41 -6.44 -4.55 -11.97
N SER A 42 -7.05 -4.69 -13.13
CA SER A 42 -7.10 -3.65 -14.17
C SER A 42 -8.24 -2.65 -13.93
N LEU A 43 -8.11 -1.47 -14.55
CA LEU A 43 -9.16 -0.45 -14.52
C LEU A 43 -10.42 -0.97 -15.23
N LYS A 44 -11.55 -0.81 -14.55
CA LYS A 44 -12.92 -1.10 -14.99
C LYS A 44 -13.85 0.02 -14.51
N PRO A 45 -15.02 0.24 -15.15
CA PRO A 45 -15.96 1.30 -14.75
C PRO A 45 -16.38 1.27 -13.27
N ASP A 46 -16.47 0.08 -12.68
CA ASP A 46 -16.85 -0.17 -11.28
C ASP A 46 -15.64 -0.34 -10.34
N SER A 47 -14.43 0.02 -10.80
CA SER A 47 -13.21 -0.15 -10.01
C SER A 47 -13.29 0.61 -8.70
N VAL A 48 -13.06 -0.11 -7.62
CA VAL A 48 -13.00 0.44 -6.28
C VAL A 48 -11.56 0.83 -5.96
N ALA A 49 -11.40 2.01 -5.38
CA ALA A 49 -10.14 2.44 -4.82
C ALA A 49 -10.31 2.84 -3.34
N PHE A 50 -9.20 2.77 -2.61
CA PHE A 50 -9.17 3.04 -1.18
C PHE A 50 -8.12 4.09 -0.88
N LEU A 51 -8.56 5.18 -0.26
CA LEU A 51 -7.66 6.11 0.42
C LEU A 51 -7.20 5.43 1.71
N GLU A 52 -5.90 5.22 1.88
CA GLU A 52 -5.34 4.60 3.07
C GLU A 52 -4.31 5.52 3.73
N ILE A 53 -4.51 5.82 5.01
CA ILE A 53 -3.57 6.55 5.85
C ILE A 53 -3.04 5.58 6.90
N LYS A 54 -1.73 5.33 6.87
CA LYS A 54 -1.05 4.49 7.86
C LYS A 54 -0.12 5.36 8.69
N ARG A 55 -0.30 5.37 10.00
CA ARG A 55 0.58 6.06 10.97
C ARG A 55 1.23 5.04 11.88
N ARG A 56 2.51 5.23 12.16
CA ARG A 56 3.26 4.43 13.13
C ARG A 56 3.73 5.34 14.26
N TYR A 57 3.52 4.89 15.50
CA TYR A 57 3.99 5.53 16.72
C TYR A 57 4.79 4.49 17.51
N GLY A 58 6.11 4.43 17.29
CA GLY A 58 6.94 3.37 17.85
C GLY A 58 6.53 1.99 17.32
N THR A 59 5.98 1.14 18.19
CA THR A 59 5.45 -0.19 17.84
C THR A 59 3.99 -0.15 17.40
N ALA A 60 3.22 0.86 17.82
CA ALA A 60 1.81 1.00 17.49
C ALA A 60 1.62 1.42 16.03
N VAL A 61 0.61 0.85 15.37
CA VAL A 61 0.23 1.18 14.00
C VAL A 61 -1.26 1.47 13.97
N VAL A 62 -1.61 2.65 13.49
CA VAL A 62 -2.99 3.04 13.19
C VAL A 62 -3.17 3.05 11.68
N LYS A 63 -4.21 2.39 11.20
CA LYS A 63 -4.59 2.39 9.78
C LYS A 63 -6.03 2.83 9.65
N GLU A 64 -6.23 3.87 8.85
CA GLU A 64 -7.54 4.39 8.48
C GLU A 64 -7.72 4.21 6.97
N ARG A 65 -8.93 3.87 6.52
CA ARG A 65 -9.24 3.80 5.09
C ARG A 65 -10.66 4.22 4.79
N ALA A 66 -10.88 4.78 3.61
CA ALA A 66 -12.21 5.00 3.04
C ALA A 66 -12.28 4.41 1.63
N LYS A 67 -13.46 3.92 1.27
CA LYS A 67 -13.74 3.27 -0.01
C LYS A 67 -14.44 4.26 -0.93
N TYR A 68 -13.98 4.36 -2.17
CA TYR A 68 -14.58 5.19 -3.22
C TYR A 68 -14.55 4.43 -4.55
N SER A 69 -15.31 4.90 -5.53
CA SER A 69 -15.01 4.54 -6.92
C SER A 69 -13.69 5.18 -7.34
N PHE A 70 -12.98 4.56 -8.29
CA PHE A 70 -11.74 5.15 -8.80
C PHE A 70 -11.99 6.47 -9.54
N ASP A 71 -13.12 6.59 -10.25
CA ASP A 71 -13.51 7.84 -10.92
C ASP A 71 -13.64 9.01 -9.93
N GLU A 72 -14.30 8.80 -8.79
CA GLU A 72 -14.38 9.81 -7.73
C GLU A 72 -13.00 10.18 -7.22
N ILE A 73 -12.12 9.20 -6.95
CA ILE A 73 -10.76 9.49 -6.51
C ILE A 73 -9.97 10.26 -7.57
N SER A 74 -10.04 9.85 -8.84
CA SER A 74 -9.36 10.52 -9.96
C SER A 74 -9.79 11.98 -10.05
N ARG A 75 -11.10 12.26 -10.01
CA ARG A 75 -11.65 13.62 -10.02
C ARG A 75 -11.21 14.43 -8.80
N LEU A 76 -11.33 13.88 -7.59
CA LEU A 76 -10.95 14.56 -6.35
C LEU A 76 -9.45 14.88 -6.32
N MET A 77 -8.59 13.92 -6.66
CA MET A 77 -7.15 14.06 -6.55
C MET A 77 -6.51 14.88 -7.68
N SER A 78 -7.21 15.06 -8.82
CA SER A 78 -6.74 15.94 -9.91
C SER A 78 -6.86 17.42 -9.57
N SER A 79 -7.64 17.81 -8.56
CA SER A 79 -7.75 19.20 -8.10
C SER A 79 -7.86 19.29 -6.57
N PRO A 80 -6.76 19.02 -5.82
CA PRO A 80 -6.81 18.93 -4.37
C PRO A 80 -7.31 20.21 -3.67
N ALA A 81 -6.99 21.38 -4.26
CA ALA A 81 -7.41 22.69 -3.76
C ALA A 81 -8.95 22.86 -3.72
N ASN A 82 -9.69 22.14 -4.57
CA ASN A 82 -11.13 22.23 -4.68
C ASN A 82 -11.87 21.09 -3.96
N ILE A 83 -11.16 20.16 -3.32
CA ILE A 83 -11.79 19.04 -2.60
C ILE A 83 -12.71 19.55 -1.48
N TRP A 84 -12.30 20.59 -0.76
CA TRP A 84 -13.11 21.17 0.32
C TRP A 84 -14.41 21.83 -0.17
N LEU A 85 -14.47 22.25 -1.43
CA LEU A 85 -15.64 22.90 -2.03
C LEU A 85 -16.64 21.89 -2.59
N THR A 86 -16.22 20.64 -2.81
CA THR A 86 -16.97 19.64 -3.57
C THR A 86 -17.45 18.47 -2.73
N TYR A 87 -17.08 18.39 -1.45
CA TYR A 87 -17.33 17.22 -0.64
C TYR A 87 -18.37 17.45 0.48
N ASP A 88 -19.48 16.70 0.40
CA ASP A 88 -20.51 16.67 1.43
C ASP A 88 -20.06 15.83 2.63
N GLN A 89 -20.09 16.44 3.83
CA GLN A 89 -19.72 15.79 5.08
C GLN A 89 -20.64 14.61 5.47
N SER A 90 -21.82 14.49 4.84
CA SER A 90 -22.79 13.41 5.08
C SER A 90 -22.38 12.05 4.50
N MET A 91 -21.36 12.00 3.62
CA MET A 91 -20.91 10.77 2.98
C MET A 91 -20.10 9.86 3.92
N ASP A 92 -20.28 8.54 3.76
CA ASP A 92 -19.43 7.55 4.43
C ASP A 92 -17.97 7.70 3.97
N GLY A 93 -17.03 7.74 4.91
CA GLY A 93 -15.61 7.99 4.63
C GLY A 93 -15.16 9.46 4.63
N SER A 94 -16.07 10.41 4.88
CA SER A 94 -15.80 11.86 4.92
C SER A 94 -14.64 12.26 5.84
N LEU A 95 -14.57 11.64 7.02
CA LEU A 95 -13.50 11.89 7.99
C LEU A 95 -12.12 11.47 7.47
N VAL A 96 -12.03 10.33 6.76
CA VAL A 96 -10.76 9.85 6.21
C VAL A 96 -10.32 10.73 5.05
N LEU A 97 -11.26 11.20 4.22
CA LEU A 97 -10.94 12.16 3.17
C LEU A 97 -10.47 13.50 3.76
N GLY A 98 -11.15 14.05 4.77
CA GLY A 98 -10.69 15.28 5.44
C GLY A 98 -9.27 15.13 6.00
N LYS A 99 -8.98 13.99 6.65
CA LYS A 99 -7.61 13.65 7.11
C LYS A 99 -6.64 13.50 5.94
N TRP A 100 -7.06 12.92 4.83
CA TRP A 100 -6.23 12.76 3.64
C TRP A 100 -5.81 14.12 3.10
N VAL A 101 -6.78 15.01 2.85
CA VAL A 101 -6.53 16.35 2.31
C VAL A 101 -5.68 17.19 3.27
N ASP A 102 -5.96 17.14 4.57
CA ASP A 102 -5.13 17.77 5.60
C ASP A 102 -3.67 17.29 5.52
N ASN A 103 -3.43 15.99 5.27
CA ASN A 103 -2.07 15.47 5.09
C ASN A 103 -1.44 15.93 3.78
N ILE A 104 -2.19 15.94 2.66
CA ILE A 104 -1.70 16.46 1.38
C ILE A 104 -1.22 17.91 1.55
N LEU A 105 -2.04 18.77 2.15
CA LEU A 105 -1.75 20.20 2.31
C LEU A 105 -0.62 20.46 3.31
N ARG A 106 -0.64 19.81 4.48
CA ARG A 106 0.37 20.04 5.54
C ARG A 106 1.78 19.59 5.14
N TRP A 107 1.88 18.53 4.36
CA TRP A 107 3.16 17.88 4.03
C TRP A 107 3.54 18.05 2.56
N ASN A 108 2.78 18.85 1.80
CA ASN A 108 2.95 19.07 0.37
C ASN A 108 3.13 17.74 -0.38
N LEU A 109 2.19 16.80 -0.16
CA LEU A 109 2.32 15.46 -0.71
C LEU A 109 1.78 15.39 -2.14
N GLU A 110 2.49 14.65 -2.97
CA GLU A 110 2.16 14.38 -4.36
C GLU A 110 2.27 12.87 -4.65
N PRO A 111 1.63 12.37 -5.72
CA PRO A 111 1.88 11.04 -6.22
C PRO A 111 3.39 10.84 -6.46
N ALA A 112 3.95 9.72 -5.98
CA ALA A 112 5.39 9.45 -6.11
C ALA A 112 5.68 8.14 -6.83
N VAL A 113 5.01 7.05 -6.43
CA VAL A 113 5.28 5.72 -7.00
C VAL A 113 4.08 4.80 -6.91
N VAL A 114 3.75 4.13 -8.02
CA VAL A 114 2.87 2.97 -8.03
C VAL A 114 3.67 1.74 -7.68
N ILE A 115 3.21 0.99 -6.70
CA ILE A 115 3.69 -0.35 -6.41
C ILE A 115 2.60 -1.35 -6.85
N ALA A 116 2.96 -2.23 -7.78
CA ALA A 116 2.11 -3.31 -8.26
C ALA A 116 2.71 -4.68 -7.89
N TYR A 117 1.88 -5.67 -7.61
CA TYR A 117 2.31 -7.04 -7.35
C TYR A 117 1.14 -8.02 -7.40
N GLU A 118 1.43 -9.28 -7.71
CA GLU A 118 0.44 -10.36 -7.62
C GLU A 118 0.40 -10.91 -6.21
N ARG A 119 -0.81 -11.03 -5.64
CA ARG A 119 -1.01 -11.50 -4.27
C ARG A 119 -1.86 -12.75 -4.22
N GLU A 120 -1.38 -13.72 -3.45
CA GLU A 120 -2.21 -14.75 -2.84
C GLU A 120 -2.39 -14.44 -1.36
N ALA A 121 -3.62 -14.59 -0.84
CA ALA A 121 -3.94 -14.31 0.55
C ALA A 121 -4.72 -15.47 1.18
N TYR A 122 -4.28 -15.89 2.36
CA TYR A 122 -4.84 -16.99 3.12
C TYR A 122 -5.19 -16.50 4.52
N VAL A 123 -6.39 -16.84 4.98
CA VAL A 123 -6.88 -16.51 6.32
C VAL A 123 -7.16 -17.82 7.05
N GLY A 124 -6.83 -17.86 8.35
CA GLY A 124 -7.14 -18.98 9.21
C GLY A 124 -8.62 -19.31 9.16
N ARG A 125 -8.95 -20.60 9.12
CA ARG A 125 -10.34 -21.07 9.11
C ARG A 125 -11.01 -20.96 10.47
N HIS A 126 -10.21 -21.00 11.53
CA HIS A 126 -10.69 -20.88 12.89
C HIS A 126 -10.69 -19.41 13.26
N ASP A 127 -11.84 -18.93 13.70
CA ASP A 127 -11.96 -17.63 14.35
C ASP A 127 -11.44 -17.77 15.78
N ASP A 128 -10.12 -17.65 15.91
CA ASP A 128 -9.43 -17.61 17.19
C ASP A 128 -8.86 -16.21 17.45
N ASP A 129 -8.57 -15.90 18.72
CA ASP A 129 -8.01 -14.61 19.12
C ASP A 129 -6.64 -14.32 18.47
N ASN A 130 -5.99 -15.35 17.90
CA ASN A 130 -4.70 -15.22 17.28
C ASN A 130 -4.78 -14.69 15.83
N ASN A 131 -5.95 -14.74 15.18
CA ASN A 131 -6.26 -14.17 13.85
C ASN A 131 -5.13 -14.40 12.83
N VAL A 132 -4.81 -15.67 12.62
CA VAL A 132 -3.69 -16.08 11.79
C VAL A 132 -4.02 -15.84 10.31
N ARG A 133 -3.10 -15.20 9.58
CA ARG A 133 -3.21 -15.02 8.13
C ARG A 133 -1.83 -14.93 7.50
N PHE A 134 -1.73 -15.25 6.21
CA PHE A 134 -0.51 -15.01 5.46
C PHE A 134 -0.79 -14.58 4.03
N THR A 135 0.19 -13.91 3.43
CA THR A 135 0.15 -13.54 2.02
C THR A 135 1.47 -13.85 1.32
N ILE A 136 1.39 -14.23 0.06
CA ILE A 136 2.54 -14.37 -0.83
C ILE A 136 2.41 -13.26 -1.87
N ASP A 137 3.37 -12.32 -1.86
CA ASP A 137 3.46 -11.28 -2.89
C ASP A 137 4.56 -11.67 -3.88
N MET A 138 4.18 -11.76 -5.15
CA MET A 138 5.01 -12.14 -6.28
C MET A 138 5.10 -10.98 -7.26
N ASP A 139 6.16 -10.99 -8.06
CA ASP A 139 6.29 -10.10 -9.21
C ASP A 139 6.07 -8.63 -8.83
N VAL A 140 6.83 -8.19 -7.83
CA VAL A 140 6.70 -6.86 -7.26
C VAL A 140 7.37 -5.86 -8.20
N ARG A 141 6.61 -4.83 -8.58
CA ARG A 141 6.98 -3.84 -9.58
C ARG A 141 6.80 -2.43 -9.01
N ALA A 142 7.57 -1.49 -9.51
CA ALA A 142 7.40 -0.07 -9.28
C ALA A 142 7.26 0.70 -10.58
N ARG A 143 6.49 1.78 -10.56
CA ARG A 143 6.42 2.77 -11.64
C ARG A 143 6.37 4.15 -11.02
N ILE A 144 7.35 5.00 -11.35
CA ILE A 144 7.35 6.40 -10.90
C ILE A 144 6.25 7.15 -11.63
N THR A 145 5.51 7.99 -10.89
CA THR A 145 4.44 8.80 -11.47
C THR A 145 4.09 9.96 -10.55
N GLU A 146 3.74 11.07 -11.17
CA GLU A 146 3.24 12.29 -10.54
C GLU A 146 1.70 12.39 -10.67
N SER A 147 1.04 11.37 -11.21
CA SER A 147 -0.39 11.41 -11.56
C SER A 147 -1.19 10.25 -10.99
N VAL A 148 -2.33 10.58 -10.37
CA VAL A 148 -3.31 9.59 -9.92
C VAL A 148 -3.91 8.76 -11.07
N ASN A 149 -3.98 9.35 -12.26
CA ASN A 149 -4.59 8.72 -13.45
C ASN A 149 -3.73 7.59 -14.00
N GLU A 150 -2.47 7.51 -13.57
CA GLU A 150 -1.52 6.46 -13.97
C GLU A 150 -1.50 5.28 -12.99
N LEU A 151 -2.42 5.21 -12.01
CA LEU A 151 -2.50 4.10 -11.05
C LEU A 151 -2.57 2.71 -11.71
N PHE A 152 -3.14 2.63 -12.92
CA PHE A 152 -3.31 1.39 -13.67
C PHE A 152 -2.39 1.30 -14.90
N ALA A 153 -1.52 2.28 -15.12
CA ALA A 153 -0.53 2.25 -16.19
C ALA A 153 0.51 1.15 -15.90
N THR A 154 0.89 0.40 -16.93
CA THR A 154 1.82 -0.75 -16.82
C THR A 154 3.07 -0.59 -17.68
N ASP A 155 3.16 0.50 -18.44
CA ASP A 155 4.38 0.88 -19.14
C ASP A 155 5.48 1.24 -18.13
N ASN A 156 6.74 0.94 -18.49
CA ASN A 156 7.92 1.35 -17.70
C ASN A 156 7.92 0.82 -16.24
N GLU A 157 7.26 -0.31 -15.98
CA GLU A 157 7.33 -0.97 -14.67
C GLU A 157 8.73 -1.58 -14.43
N ILE A 158 9.32 -1.26 -13.29
CA ILE A 158 10.64 -1.72 -12.84
C ILE A 158 10.45 -2.90 -11.87
N PRO A 159 11.03 -4.08 -12.15
CA PRO A 159 10.96 -5.22 -11.25
C PRO A 159 11.80 -4.99 -9.99
N LEU A 160 11.23 -5.26 -8.80
CA LEU A 160 11.86 -4.97 -7.50
C LEU A 160 12.38 -6.20 -6.76
N THR A 161 11.86 -7.39 -7.05
CA THR A 161 12.19 -8.61 -6.30
C THR A 161 12.90 -9.67 -7.14
N GLY A 162 13.01 -9.46 -8.46
CA GLY A 162 13.48 -10.49 -9.39
C GLY A 162 12.71 -11.80 -9.17
N ASN A 163 13.43 -12.90 -8.95
CA ASN A 163 12.87 -14.23 -8.70
C ASN A 163 12.47 -14.49 -7.24
N LEU A 164 12.56 -13.50 -6.34
CA LEU A 164 12.20 -13.67 -4.94
C LEU A 164 10.72 -13.35 -4.69
N TYR A 165 10.12 -14.07 -3.75
CA TYR A 165 8.77 -13.81 -3.26
C TYR A 165 8.80 -13.24 -1.85
N ILE A 166 7.80 -12.42 -1.51
CA ILE A 166 7.64 -11.87 -0.16
C ILE A 166 6.52 -12.64 0.54
N LEU A 167 6.89 -13.48 1.49
CA LEU A 167 5.97 -14.12 2.42
C LEU A 167 5.73 -13.21 3.64
N GLU A 168 4.49 -12.81 3.87
CA GLU A 168 4.09 -12.06 5.07
C GLU A 168 3.25 -12.97 5.98
N LEU A 169 3.80 -13.37 7.13
CA LEU A 169 3.10 -14.13 8.16
C LEU A 169 2.56 -13.18 9.24
N LYS A 170 1.26 -13.26 9.56
CA LYS A 170 0.61 -12.41 10.56
C LYS A 170 -0.15 -13.23 11.59
N TYR A 171 -0.04 -12.78 12.84
CA TYR A 171 -0.70 -13.31 14.02
C TYR A 171 -0.78 -12.20 15.07
N ASN A 172 -1.73 -12.28 15.99
CA ASN A 172 -1.93 -11.28 17.04
C ASN A 172 -1.07 -11.56 18.28
N ASN A 173 -1.08 -12.81 18.76
CA ASN A 173 -0.54 -13.15 20.09
C ASN A 173 0.75 -13.97 19.98
N PHE A 174 0.73 -15.03 19.17
CA PHE A 174 1.88 -15.93 19.04
C PHE A 174 1.96 -16.55 17.65
N MET A 175 3.18 -16.85 17.21
CA MET A 175 3.41 -17.57 15.96
C MET A 175 3.03 -19.05 16.12
N PRO A 176 2.08 -19.60 15.34
CA PRO A 176 1.74 -21.02 15.38
C PRO A 176 2.95 -21.91 15.06
N LYS A 177 2.99 -23.11 15.66
CA LYS A 177 4.08 -24.08 15.45
C LYS A 177 4.29 -24.43 13.97
N TRP A 178 3.20 -24.60 13.21
CA TRP A 178 3.26 -24.91 11.78
C TRP A 178 3.88 -23.76 10.96
N MET A 179 3.60 -22.49 11.30
CA MET A 179 4.25 -21.35 10.64
C MET A 179 5.76 -21.33 10.92
N ARG A 180 6.15 -21.66 12.16
CA ARG A 180 7.57 -21.76 12.53
C ARG A 180 8.26 -22.89 11.77
N ALA A 181 7.60 -24.04 11.64
CA ALA A 181 8.08 -25.15 10.84
C ALA A 181 8.29 -24.75 9.37
N LEU A 182 7.34 -24.04 8.76
CA LEU A 182 7.49 -23.50 7.39
C LEU A 182 8.71 -22.60 7.25
N VAL A 183 8.94 -21.68 8.20
CA VAL A 183 10.12 -20.79 8.16
C VAL A 183 11.42 -21.60 8.18
N GLN A 184 11.48 -22.66 8.99
CA GLN A 184 12.66 -23.52 9.11
C GLN A 184 12.85 -24.40 7.88
N GLU A 185 11.80 -25.08 7.43
CA GLU A 185 11.81 -26.01 6.30
C GLU A 185 12.26 -25.33 5.00
N PHE A 186 11.76 -24.13 4.74
CA PHE A 186 12.10 -23.37 3.53
C PHE A 186 13.28 -22.41 3.70
N GLY A 187 13.96 -22.43 4.86
CA GLY A 187 15.11 -21.55 5.14
C GLY A 187 14.77 -20.06 4.98
N LEU A 188 13.56 -19.65 5.37
CA LEU A 188 13.06 -18.30 5.09
C LEU A 188 13.80 -17.24 5.88
N GLN A 189 14.25 -16.19 5.19
CA GLN A 189 14.98 -15.07 5.75
C GLN A 189 14.01 -13.97 6.21
N GLN A 190 13.98 -13.66 7.51
CA GLN A 190 13.19 -12.54 8.01
C GLN A 190 13.86 -11.21 7.64
N ARG A 191 13.14 -10.34 6.92
CA ARG A 191 13.61 -8.98 6.57
C ARG A 191 12.53 -7.92 6.82
N SER A 192 12.94 -6.71 7.20
CA SER A 192 12.03 -5.54 7.24
C SER A 192 11.85 -4.99 5.83
N ILE A 193 10.85 -5.47 5.10
CA ILE A 193 10.60 -5.05 3.71
C ILE A 193 9.60 -3.89 3.66
N SER A 194 9.93 -2.87 2.86
CA SER A 194 9.03 -1.77 2.50
C SER A 194 9.01 -1.64 0.98
N LYS A 195 7.99 -2.21 0.32
CA LYS A 195 7.85 -2.17 -1.14
C LYS A 195 7.92 -0.74 -1.70
N TYR A 196 7.33 0.21 -0.98
CA TYR A 196 7.45 1.65 -1.29
C TYR A 196 8.92 2.13 -1.32
N CYS A 197 9.71 1.79 -0.30
CA CYS A 197 11.11 2.23 -0.25
C CYS A 197 11.95 1.55 -1.34
N MET A 198 11.66 0.29 -1.65
CA MET A 198 12.29 -0.40 -2.77
C MET A 198 11.96 0.32 -4.08
N GLY A 199 10.69 0.67 -4.33
CA GLY A 199 10.28 1.37 -5.54
C GLY A 199 10.88 2.76 -5.70
N ILE A 200 10.94 3.55 -4.62
CA ILE A 200 11.60 4.86 -4.65
C ILE A 200 13.10 4.72 -4.88
N HIS A 201 13.75 3.77 -4.19
CA HIS A 201 15.18 3.57 -4.32
C HIS A 201 15.54 3.19 -5.77
N GLU A 202 14.92 2.14 -6.32
CA GLU A 202 15.21 1.68 -7.68
C GLU A 202 14.75 2.67 -8.76
N GLY A 203 13.61 3.34 -8.57
CA GLY A 203 13.04 4.20 -9.61
C GLY A 203 13.61 5.62 -9.65
N ILE A 204 14.07 6.16 -8.51
CA ILE A 204 14.51 7.56 -8.39
C ILE A 204 15.98 7.69 -7.99
N LEU A 205 16.49 6.83 -7.09
CA LEU A 205 17.81 7.01 -6.47
C LEU A 205 18.93 6.15 -7.10
N SER A 206 18.58 5.06 -7.76
CA SER A 206 19.52 4.17 -8.46
C SER A 206 19.73 4.54 -9.93
N ASN A 207 18.91 5.46 -10.47
CA ASN A 207 19.00 6.00 -11.83
C ASN A 207 19.68 7.37 -11.82
#